data_AF-A0A9Q9IZJ9-F1
#
_entry.id   AF-A0A9Q9IZJ9-F1
#
_cell.length_a   1.000
_cell.length_b   1.000
_cell.length_c   1.000
_cell.angle_alpha   90.00
_cell.angle_beta   90.00
_cell.angle_gamma   90.00
#
_symmetry.space_group_name_H-M   'P 1'
#
loop_
_entity.id
_entity.type
_entity.pdbx_description
1 polymer ?
#
loop_
_entity_poly.entity_id
_entity_poly.type
_entity_poly.pdbx_seq_one_letter_code
_entity_poly.pdbx_strand_id
1 'polypeptide(L)' 'MTSTALVSIVMPPYKPRYFAQALDSVLAQTYAALQLVICDADAHGAIEAMLASKLLVAPFPFATSNQISIEE' A
#
# COMPACT_ATOMS: atom_id res chain seq x y z
N MET A 1 13.88 19.16 -18.44
CA MET A 1 13.95 18.15 -17.37
C MET A 1 12.55 17.99 -16.79
N THR A 2 11.81 16.95 -17.15
CA THR A 2 10.51 16.65 -16.55
C THR A 2 10.76 15.96 -15.22
N SER A 3 10.50 16.64 -14.10
CA SER A 3 10.55 16.02 -12.78
C SER A 3 9.44 14.97 -12.70
N THR A 4 9.77 13.73 -12.35
CA THR A 4 8.79 12.67 -12.12
C THR A 4 8.01 12.98 -10.85
N ALA A 5 6.70 13.16 -10.96
CA ALA A 5 5.84 13.42 -9.80
C ALA A 5 5.83 12.20 -8.86
N LEU A 6 5.85 12.42 -7.56
CA LEU A 6 5.61 11.33 -6.61
C LEU A 6 4.12 10.98 -6.64
N VAL A 7 3.80 9.69 -6.76
CA VAL A 7 2.44 9.17 -6.69
C VAL A 7 2.31 8.31 -5.44
N SER A 8 1.44 8.74 -4.52
CA SER A 8 1.11 7.99 -3.31
C SER A 8 -0.20 7.23 -3.50
N ILE A 9 -0.14 5.90 -3.43
CA ILE A 9 -1.31 5.02 -3.48
C ILE A 9 -1.77 4.78 -2.05
N VAL A 10 -2.97 5.21 -1.72
CA VAL A 10 -3.61 4.96 -0.42
C VAL A 10 -4.53 3.75 -0.54
N MET A 11 -4.30 2.71 0.28
CA MET A 11 -5.03 1.45 0.22
C MET A 11 -5.60 1.05 1.59
N PRO A 12 -6.89 1.33 1.86
CA PRO A 12 -7.58 0.79 3.03
C PRO A 12 -7.99 -0.69 2.82
N PRO A 13 -7.65 -1.61 3.74
CA PRO A 13 -8.00 -3.01 3.71
C PRO A 13 -9.43 -3.19 4.23
N TYR A 14 -10.37 -3.43 3.33
CA TYR A 14 -11.77 -3.68 3.69
C TYR A 14 -12.14 -5.17 3.66
N LYS A 15 -11.43 -5.99 2.84
CA LYS A 15 -11.64 -7.43 2.69
C LYS A 15 -10.34 -8.16 2.30
N PRO A 16 -9.82 -9.11 3.12
CA PRO A 16 -8.52 -9.75 2.90
C PRO A 16 -8.34 -10.42 1.53
N ARG A 17 -9.38 -11.10 1.03
CA ARG A 17 -9.33 -11.80 -0.27
C ARG A 17 -9.04 -10.88 -1.45
N TYR A 18 -9.63 -9.68 -1.47
CA TYR A 18 -9.43 -8.72 -2.55
C TYR A 18 -8.18 -7.87 -2.33
N PHE A 19 -7.80 -7.65 -1.07
CA PHE A 19 -6.60 -6.93 -0.71
C PHE A 19 -5.33 -7.60 -1.27
N ALA A 20 -5.22 -8.93 -1.19
CA ALA A 20 -4.06 -9.65 -1.73
C ALA A 20 -3.85 -9.37 -3.23
N GLN A 21 -4.91 -9.49 -4.03
CA GLN A 21 -4.87 -9.25 -5.47
C GLN A 21 -4.58 -7.77 -5.80
N ALA A 22 -5.18 -6.84 -5.05
CA ALA A 22 -4.93 -5.42 -5.23
C ALA A 22 -3.48 -5.05 -4.90
N LEU A 23 -2.93 -5.61 -3.82
CA LEU A 23 -1.55 -5.40 -3.41
C LEU A 23 -0.58 -5.95 -4.47
N ASP A 24 -0.84 -7.14 -5.03
CA ASP A 24 -0.03 -7.69 -6.12
C ASP A 24 -0.03 -6.78 -7.36
N SER A 25 -1.18 -6.18 -7.69
CA SER A 25 -1.29 -5.21 -8.78
C SER A 25 -0.50 -3.92 -8.52
N VAL A 26 -0.37 -3.50 -7.27
CA VAL A 26 0.42 -2.32 -6.88
C VAL A 26 1.91 -2.62 -6.90
N LEU A 27 2.32 -3.80 -6.43
CA LEU A 27 3.71 -4.24 -6.46
C LEU A 27 4.25 -4.43 -7.89
N ALA A 28 3.38 -4.73 -8.84
CA ALA A 28 3.73 -4.88 -10.26
C ALA A 28 3.80 -3.54 -11.04
N GLN A 29 3.61 -2.39 -10.40
CA GLN A 29 3.64 -1.11 -11.09
C GLN A 29 5.05 -0.76 -11.60
N THR A 30 5.11 -0.18 -12.80
CA THR A 30 6.36 0.24 -13.45
C THR A 30 6.68 1.72 -13.27
N TYR A 31 5.86 2.46 -12.51
CA TYR A 31 6.10 3.88 -12.25
C TYR A 31 7.19 4.05 -11.20
N ALA A 32 8.24 4.81 -11.52
CA ALA A 32 9.45 4.85 -10.72
C ALA A 32 9.31 5.61 -9.39
N ALA A 33 8.42 6.60 -9.32
CA ALA A 33 8.22 7.43 -8.13
C ALA A 33 6.90 7.08 -7.44
N LEU A 34 6.81 5.85 -6.94
CA LEU A 34 5.66 5.36 -6.18
C LEU A 34 5.93 5.32 -4.68
N GLN A 35 4.85 5.51 -3.93
CA GLN A 35 4.77 5.19 -2.51
C GLN A 35 3.45 4.50 -2.24
N LEU A 36 3.46 3.48 -1.39
CA LEU A 36 2.24 2.82 -0.92
C LEU A 36 1.97 3.19 0.54
N VAL A 37 0.74 3.62 0.84
CA VAL A 37 0.28 3.86 2.20
C VAL A 37 -0.92 2.96 2.46
N ILE A 38 -0.77 2.02 3.38
CA ILE A 38 -1.85 1.11 3.78
C ILE A 38 -2.49 1.67 5.04
N CYS A 39 -3.79 1.96 5.00
CA CYS A 39 -4.50 2.33 6.21
C CYS A 39 -4.74 1.07 7.03
N ASP A 40 -4.44 1.00 8.31
CA ASP A 40 -4.92 -0.13 9.12
C ASP A 40 -6.15 0.27 9.92
N ALA A 41 -7.23 -0.49 9.74
CA ALA A 41 -8.46 -0.37 10.52
C ALA A 41 -8.85 -1.73 11.15
N ASP A 42 -8.03 -2.77 10.99
CA ASP A 42 -8.43 -4.13 11.32
C ASP A 42 -7.66 -4.65 12.54
N ALA A 43 -8.34 -4.68 13.69
CA ALA A 43 -7.79 -5.00 15.00
C ALA A 43 -7.29 -6.46 15.17
N HIS A 44 -7.36 -7.29 14.14
CA HIS A 44 -7.17 -8.75 14.21
C HIS A 44 -5.90 -9.28 13.51
N GLY A 45 -5.02 -8.42 12.98
CA GLY A 45 -3.64 -8.79 12.57
C GLY A 45 -3.49 -9.68 11.32
N ALA A 46 -4.59 -10.11 10.69
CA ALA A 46 -4.53 -10.93 9.48
C ALA A 46 -3.92 -10.16 8.28
N ILE A 47 -4.13 -8.85 8.22
CA ILE A 47 -3.56 -7.96 7.21
C ILE A 47 -2.04 -7.83 7.41
N GLU A 48 -1.57 -7.66 8.66
CA GLU A 48 -0.14 -7.53 8.98
C GLU A 48 0.67 -8.76 8.56
N ALA A 49 0.17 -9.98 8.85
CA ALA A 49 0.87 -11.21 8.47
C ALA A 49 1.02 -11.34 6.95
N MET A 50 -0.02 -10.98 6.19
CA MET A 50 0.01 -11.00 4.73
C MET A 50 0.97 -9.93 4.18
N LEU A 51 0.96 -8.74 4.79
CA LEU A 51 1.83 -7.63 4.46
C LEU A 51 3.31 -7.97 4.65
N ALA A 52 3.68 -8.57 5.77
CA ALA A 52 5.07 -8.91 6.08
C ALA A 52 5.73 -9.75 4.97
N SER A 53 5.01 -10.72 4.41
CA SER A 53 5.52 -11.56 3.32
C SER A 53 5.70 -10.82 2.00
N LYS A 54 4.77 -9.92 1.65
CA LYS A 54 4.74 -9.24 0.35
C LYS A 54 5.60 -7.99 0.32
N LEU A 55 5.73 -7.29 1.45
CA LEU A 55 6.50 -6.05 1.55
C LEU A 55 8.01 -6.25 1.62
N LEU A 56 8.48 -7.47 1.94
CA LEU A 56 9.90 -7.82 1.89
C LEU A 56 10.51 -7.59 0.50
N VAL A 57 9.69 -7.68 -0.56
CA VAL A 57 10.11 -7.57 -1.96
C VAL A 57 9.57 -6.30 -2.64
N ALA A 58 9.00 -5.35 -1.88
CA ALA A 58 8.42 -4.15 -2.46
C ALA A 58 9.52 -3.29 -3.14
N PRO A 59 9.35 -2.90 -4.41
CA PRO A 59 10.37 -2.13 -5.14
C PRO A 59 10.33 -0.63 -4.79
N PHE A 60 9.44 -0.20 -3.92
CA PHE A 60 9.23 1.19 -3.53
C PHE A 60 8.90 1.31 -2.03
N PRO A 61 9.06 2.52 -1.45
CA PRO A 61 8.72 2.77 -0.06
C PRO A 61 7.26 2.50 0.24
N PHE A 62 6.99 1.96 1.43
CA PHE A 62 5.64 1.79 1.94
C PHE A 62 5.55 2.25 3.40
N ALA A 63 4.34 2.59 3.83
CA ALA A 63 4.02 2.89 5.21
C ALA A 63 2.65 2.30 5.59
N THR A 64 2.49 1.93 6.85
CA THR A 64 1.18 1.63 7.45
C THR A 64 0.74 2.82 8.29
N SER A 65 -0.55 3.16 8.28
CA SER A 65 -1.09 4.26 9.08
C SER A 65 -2.47 3.92 9.64
N ASN A 66 -2.69 4.17 10.92
CA ASN A 66 -4.00 3.98 11.58
C ASN A 66 -4.88 5.23 11.49
N GLN A 67 -4.38 6.30 10.86
CA GLN A 67 -5.08 7.58 10.75
C GLN A 67 -4.67 8.25 9.44
N ILE A 68 -5.45 8.02 8.38
CA ILE A 68 -5.33 8.80 7.14
C ILE A 68 -6.54 9.73 7.07
N SER A 69 -6.31 11.01 7.39
CA SER A 69 -7.25 12.07 7.07
C SER A 69 -7.08 12.41 5.60
N ILE A 70 -8.03 12.00 4.76
CA ILE A 70 -8.16 12.55 3.41
C ILE A 70 -8.89 13.87 3.58
N GLU A 71 -8.16 14.99 3.58
CA GLU A 71 -8.78 16.31 3.47
C GLU A 71 -9.27 16.46 2.01
N GLU A 72 -10.57 16.75 1.88
CA GLU A 72 -11.30 16.86 0.61
C GLU A 72 -10.95 18.15 -0.17
#